data_AF-A0A453I114-F1
#
_entry.id   AF-A0A453I114-F1
#
_cell.length_a   1.000
_cell.length_b   1.000
_cell.length_c   1.000
_cell.angle_alpha   90.00
_cell.angle_beta   90.00
_cell.angle_gamma   90.00
#
_symmetry.space_group_name_H-M   'P 1'
#
loop_
_entity.id
_entity.type
_entity.pdbx_description
1 polymer ?
#
loop_
_entity_poly.entity_id
_entity_poly.type
_entity_poly.pdbx_seq_one_letter_code
_entity_poly.pdbx_strand_id
1 'polypeptide(L)'
;MDKTGVHSMRAAEEFLMREIAESSSKLEKDCFQIAFVIFVMGHVLAPRTKHDYGTIDYWGALANTENISQFNWCEFFLDFLIEAVCRLKNDMMANNPNTNLVGCHLFLQVFFLDNVDLGIFNKKHNVLPRISEFDQATIITMITMGTDLGKGPTSYSKCMIRQVSDLCYARCNLCGGVDDATNQAAEVGKFHQPTSLNEEHGNQ
;
A
#
# COMPACT_ATOMS: atom_id res chain seq x y z
N MET A 1 18.70 5.22 18.53
CA MET A 1 18.87 4.53 17.24
C MET A 1 18.33 3.12 17.44
N ASP A 2 17.04 2.92 17.18
CA ASP A 2 16.41 1.62 17.39
C ASP A 2 16.57 0.78 16.12
N LYS A 3 17.30 -0.32 16.23
CA LYS A 3 17.64 -1.22 15.11
C LYS A 3 16.52 -2.23 14.83
N THR A 4 15.53 -2.34 15.72
CA THR A 4 14.60 -3.47 15.81
C THR A 4 13.66 -3.57 14.60
N GLY A 5 13.18 -2.44 14.04
CA GLY A 5 12.26 -2.43 12.89
C GLY A 5 12.87 -2.82 11.54
N VAL A 6 14.20 -2.66 11.36
CA VAL A 6 14.90 -3.13 10.16
C VAL A 6 15.16 -4.64 10.25
N HIS A 7 15.30 -5.18 11.46
CA HIS A 7 15.50 -6.60 11.69
C HIS A 7 14.24 -7.44 11.44
N SER A 8 13.05 -6.93 11.75
CA SER A 8 11.78 -7.66 11.52
C SER A 8 11.47 -7.84 10.04
N MET A 9 11.69 -6.82 9.20
CA MET A 9 11.42 -6.89 7.75
C MET A 9 12.37 -7.85 7.04
N ARG A 10 13.66 -7.80 7.38
CA ARG A 10 14.65 -8.74 6.83
C ARG A 10 14.39 -10.17 7.29
N ALA A 11 14.00 -10.38 8.54
CA ALA A 11 13.62 -11.69 9.03
C ALA A 11 12.37 -12.24 8.32
N ALA A 12 11.38 -11.39 8.04
CA ALA A 12 10.20 -11.77 7.26
C ALA A 12 10.61 -12.16 5.83
N GLU A 13 11.48 -11.39 5.17
CA GLU A 13 12.00 -11.71 3.83
C GLU A 13 12.76 -13.04 3.82
N GLU A 14 13.69 -13.26 4.76
CA GLU A 14 14.42 -14.52 4.89
C GLU A 14 13.49 -15.72 5.15
N PHE A 15 12.38 -15.51 5.86
CA PHE A 15 11.37 -16.54 6.08
C PHE A 15 10.57 -16.83 4.80
N LEU A 16 10.20 -15.81 4.04
CA LEU A 16 9.44 -15.94 2.79
C LEU A 16 10.20 -16.67 1.68
N MET A 17 11.54 -16.66 1.73
CA MET A 17 12.40 -17.38 0.78
C MET A 17 12.51 -18.88 1.07
N ARG A 18 11.91 -19.38 2.16
CA ARG A 18 11.89 -20.82 2.47
C ARG A 18 10.90 -21.55 1.59
N GLU A 19 11.19 -22.81 1.29
CA GLU A 19 10.23 -23.68 0.61
C GLU A 19 9.01 -23.92 1.52
N ILE A 20 7.83 -23.68 0.96
CA ILE A 20 6.56 -24.05 1.59
C ILE A 20 5.77 -24.93 0.65
N ALA A 21 5.22 -26.02 1.19
CA ALA A 21 4.50 -27.03 0.43
C ALA A 21 3.15 -27.33 1.07
N GLU A 22 2.29 -28.04 0.34
CA GLU A 22 0.99 -28.44 0.89
C GLU A 22 1.11 -29.37 2.10
N SER A 23 2.19 -30.15 2.17
CA SER A 23 2.51 -31.02 3.30
C SER A 23 3.16 -30.31 4.48
N SER A 24 3.47 -29.00 4.38
CA SER A 24 4.04 -28.24 5.49
C SER A 24 3.07 -28.20 6.67
N SER A 25 3.63 -28.14 7.88
CA SER A 25 2.85 -28.06 9.12
C SER A 25 2.01 -26.78 9.17
N LYS A 26 0.93 -26.81 9.96
CA LYS A 26 0.08 -25.64 10.21
C LYS A 26 0.91 -24.45 10.72
N LEU A 27 1.85 -24.70 11.63
CA LEU A 27 2.75 -23.68 12.16
C LEU A 27 3.59 -23.02 11.06
N GLU A 28 4.16 -23.79 10.13
CA GLU A 28 4.95 -23.23 9.02
C GLU A 28 4.08 -22.39 8.07
N LYS A 29 2.86 -22.86 7.75
CA LYS A 29 1.89 -22.10 6.93
C LYS A 29 1.48 -20.81 7.62
N ASP A 30 1.22 -20.85 8.93
CA ASP A 30 0.85 -19.67 9.71
C ASP A 30 2.00 -18.64 9.78
N CYS A 31 3.22 -19.10 10.06
CA CYS A 31 4.39 -18.22 10.06
C CYS A 31 4.64 -17.59 8.68
N PHE A 32 4.41 -18.34 7.60
CA PHE A 32 4.52 -17.81 6.24
C PHE A 32 3.48 -16.72 5.97
N GLN A 33 2.21 -16.94 6.33
CA GLN A 33 1.15 -15.94 6.18
C GLN A 33 1.47 -14.66 6.96
N ILE A 34 1.94 -14.80 8.20
CA ILE A 34 2.36 -13.66 9.04
C ILE A 34 3.52 -12.90 8.38
N ALA A 35 4.57 -13.62 7.97
CA ALA A 35 5.73 -13.03 7.30
C ALA A 35 5.32 -12.31 6.00
N PHE A 36 4.41 -12.90 5.23
CA PHE A 36 3.90 -12.34 3.99
C PHE A 36 3.16 -11.02 4.23
N VAL A 37 2.24 -10.99 5.20
CA VAL A 37 1.51 -9.75 5.52
C VAL A 37 2.50 -8.69 6.02
N ILE A 38 3.40 -9.00 6.96
CA ILE A 38 4.43 -8.05 7.42
C ILE A 38 5.22 -7.48 6.24
N PHE A 39 5.67 -8.34 5.33
CA PHE A 39 6.47 -7.94 4.17
C PHE A 39 5.69 -6.99 3.25
N VAL A 40 4.46 -7.35 2.88
CA VAL A 40 3.63 -6.55 1.97
C VAL A 40 3.21 -5.23 2.61
N MET A 41 2.87 -5.24 3.90
CA MET A 41 2.53 -4.03 4.67
C MET A 41 3.72 -3.07 4.72
N GLY A 42 4.91 -3.57 5.08
CA GLY A 42 6.08 -2.73 5.26
C GLY A 42 6.72 -2.20 3.97
N HIS A 43 6.56 -2.90 2.84
CA HIS A 43 7.17 -2.49 1.57
C HIS A 43 6.20 -1.85 0.58
N VAL A 44 4.95 -2.29 0.53
CA VAL A 44 4.08 -2.00 -0.61
C VAL A 44 2.81 -1.25 -0.20
N LEU A 45 2.09 -1.73 0.82
CA LEU A 45 0.75 -1.23 1.14
C LEU A 45 0.73 -0.10 2.19
N ALA A 46 1.58 -0.16 3.21
CA ALA A 46 1.67 0.87 4.23
C ALA A 46 3.13 1.18 4.62
N PRO A 47 4.03 1.43 3.65
CA PRO A 47 5.42 1.76 3.97
C PRO A 47 5.46 3.07 4.79
N ARG A 48 6.01 2.97 6.00
CA ARG A 48 6.27 4.10 6.90
C ARG A 48 7.74 4.50 6.88
N THR A 49 8.05 5.71 7.31
CA THR A 49 9.44 6.15 7.51
C THR A 49 10.07 5.46 8.72
N LYS A 50 11.40 5.34 8.76
CA LYS A 50 12.20 4.61 9.78
C LYS A 50 11.98 5.00 11.25
N HIS A 51 11.12 5.97 11.56
CA HIS A 51 10.90 6.46 12.91
C HIS A 51 9.52 6.14 13.48
N ASP A 52 8.67 5.43 12.73
CA ASP A 52 7.25 5.25 13.08
C ASP A 52 6.85 3.77 13.22
N TYR A 53 7.75 2.94 13.75
CA TYR A 53 7.50 1.51 13.98
C TYR A 53 6.58 1.23 15.18
N GLY A 54 6.18 2.26 15.94
CA GLY A 54 5.46 2.14 17.21
C GLY A 54 3.93 2.02 17.11
N THR A 55 3.35 2.16 15.91
CA THR A 55 1.88 2.23 15.69
C THR A 55 1.42 1.16 14.70
N ILE A 56 1.79 -0.09 14.97
CA ILE A 56 1.43 -1.20 14.08
C ILE A 56 0.02 -1.71 14.47
N ASP A 57 -0.98 -1.01 13.93
CA ASP A 57 -2.40 -1.30 14.18
C ASP A 57 -2.85 -2.66 13.61
N TYR A 58 -2.05 -3.28 12.73
CA TYR A 58 -2.42 -4.56 12.10
C TYR A 58 -1.93 -5.82 12.83
N TRP A 59 -1.09 -5.73 13.88
CA TRP A 59 -0.62 -6.93 14.59
C TRP A 59 -1.76 -7.76 15.17
N GLY A 60 -2.84 -7.10 15.62
CA GLY A 60 -4.03 -7.78 16.12
C GLY A 60 -4.66 -8.71 15.08
N ALA A 61 -4.61 -8.34 13.80
CA ALA A 61 -5.09 -9.19 12.71
C ALA A 61 -4.15 -10.38 12.43
N LEU A 62 -2.89 -10.32 12.85
CA LEU A 62 -1.93 -11.41 12.69
C LEU A 62 -1.98 -12.43 13.82
N ALA A 63 -2.73 -12.14 14.90
CA ALA A 63 -2.88 -13.05 16.03
C ALA A 63 -3.61 -14.36 15.66
N ASN A 64 -4.52 -14.31 14.68
CA ASN A 64 -5.15 -15.49 14.10
C ASN A 64 -5.07 -15.43 12.57
N THR A 65 -4.23 -16.29 12.01
CA THR A 65 -3.97 -16.36 10.56
C THR A 65 -5.19 -16.75 9.73
N GLU A 66 -6.14 -17.48 10.32
CA GLU A 66 -7.37 -17.90 9.64
C GLU A 66 -8.30 -16.71 9.38
N ASN A 67 -8.23 -15.68 10.24
CA ASN A 67 -9.06 -14.49 10.14
C ASN A 67 -8.41 -13.38 9.31
N ILE A 68 -7.15 -13.52 8.88
CA ILE A 68 -6.45 -12.49 8.09
C ILE A 68 -7.31 -12.04 6.91
N SER A 69 -7.91 -12.97 6.17
CA SER A 69 -8.73 -12.65 5.00
C SER A 69 -10.05 -11.91 5.30
N GLN A 70 -10.49 -11.89 6.57
CA GLN A 70 -11.77 -11.30 6.99
C GLN A 70 -11.66 -9.81 7.31
N PHE A 71 -10.45 -9.28 7.51
CA PHE A 71 -10.26 -7.86 7.79
C PHE A 71 -10.44 -7.02 6.52
N ASN A 72 -11.02 -5.82 6.69
CA ASN A 72 -11.12 -4.85 5.62
C ASN A 72 -9.77 -4.13 5.41
N TRP A 73 -8.84 -4.82 4.78
CA TRP A 73 -7.51 -4.26 4.48
C TRP A 73 -7.59 -3.03 3.59
N CYS A 74 -8.57 -2.97 2.69
CA CYS A 74 -8.75 -1.83 1.78
C CYS A 74 -9.08 -0.54 2.53
N GLU A 75 -9.97 -0.58 3.52
CA GLU A 75 -10.28 0.56 4.38
C GLU A 75 -9.05 1.01 5.16
N PHE A 76 -8.32 0.05 5.76
CA PHE A 76 -7.06 0.34 6.42
C PHE A 76 -6.06 1.05 5.50
N PHE A 77 -5.86 0.58 4.27
CA PHE A 77 -4.95 1.23 3.31
C PHE A 77 -5.42 2.59 2.86
N LEU A 78 -6.74 2.76 2.73
CA LEU A 78 -7.32 4.04 2.34
C LEU A 78 -7.05 5.09 3.42
N ASP A 79 -7.25 4.76 4.69
CA ASP A 79 -6.96 5.67 5.81
C ASP A 79 -5.49 6.11 5.81
N PHE A 80 -4.56 5.17 5.64
CA PHE A 80 -3.13 5.45 5.52
C PHE A 80 -2.80 6.36 4.33
N LEU A 81 -3.43 6.10 3.18
CA LEU A 81 -3.22 6.91 1.99
C LEU A 81 -3.75 8.33 2.19
N ILE A 82 -4.94 8.49 2.80
CA ILE A 82 -5.53 9.79 3.10
C ILE A 82 -4.64 10.58 4.07
N GLU A 83 -4.08 9.93 5.09
CA GLU A 83 -3.11 10.57 6.00
C GLU A 83 -1.88 11.07 5.23
N ALA A 84 -1.30 10.24 4.37
CA ALA A 84 -0.14 10.59 3.55
C ALA A 84 -0.43 11.78 2.62
N VAL A 85 -1.60 11.79 1.97
CA VAL A 85 -2.03 12.87 1.07
C VAL A 85 -2.28 14.18 1.84
N CYS A 86 -2.91 14.11 3.02
CA CYS A 86 -3.11 15.27 3.88
C CYS A 86 -1.77 15.88 4.31
N ARG A 87 -0.81 15.04 4.69
CA ARG A 87 0.55 15.49 5.04
C ARG A 87 1.24 16.15 3.85
N LEU A 88 1.20 15.53 2.67
CA LEU A 88 1.76 16.11 1.43
C LEU A 88 1.15 17.48 1.14
N LYS A 89 -0.18 17.62 1.24
CA LYS A 89 -0.87 18.89 1.03
C LYS A 89 -0.40 19.97 2.00
N ASN A 90 -0.25 19.63 3.29
CA ASN A 90 0.23 20.56 4.30
C ASN A 90 1.67 21.00 4.03
N ASP A 91 2.55 20.07 3.64
CA ASP A 91 3.93 20.37 3.27
C ASP A 91 4.01 21.31 2.05
N MET A 92 3.18 21.06 1.02
CA MET A 92 3.08 21.94 -0.15
C MET A 92 2.61 23.35 0.22
N MET A 93 1.61 23.46 1.10
CA MET A 93 1.11 24.76 1.59
C MET A 93 2.15 25.50 2.44
N ALA A 94 2.99 24.77 3.18
CA ALA A 94 4.11 25.32 3.96
C ALA A 94 5.36 25.63 3.10
N ASN A 95 5.31 25.36 1.79
CA ASN A 95 6.45 25.47 0.87
C ASN A 95 7.68 24.66 1.35
N ASN A 96 7.43 23.51 1.96
CA ASN A 96 8.47 22.61 2.45
C ASN A 96 9.12 21.88 1.25
N PRO A 97 10.43 22.03 1.01
CA PRO A 97 11.10 21.39 -0.13
C PRO A 97 11.32 19.88 0.06
N ASN A 98 11.14 19.35 1.27
CA ASN A 98 11.51 17.98 1.64
C ASN A 98 10.32 17.17 2.15
N THR A 99 9.36 16.88 1.27
CA THR A 99 8.23 16.00 1.60
C THR A 99 8.63 14.53 1.49
N ASN A 100 8.51 13.79 2.60
CA ASN A 100 8.62 12.33 2.58
C ASN A 100 7.26 11.72 2.22
N LEU A 101 7.20 11.06 1.06
CA LEU A 101 6.01 10.30 0.67
C LEU A 101 5.97 8.98 1.47
N VAL A 102 4.82 8.71 2.07
CA VAL A 102 4.52 7.48 2.82
C VAL A 102 3.27 6.80 2.24
N GLY A 103 3.00 5.56 2.64
CA GLY A 103 1.83 4.82 2.17
C GLY A 103 1.99 4.20 0.77
N CYS A 104 0.90 3.65 0.24
CA CYS A 104 0.85 2.84 -0.99
C CYS A 104 1.03 3.63 -2.31
N HIS A 105 1.74 4.75 -2.31
CA HIS A 105 1.93 5.62 -3.48
C HIS A 105 2.54 4.91 -4.71
N LEU A 106 3.33 3.84 -4.54
CA LEU A 106 3.83 3.02 -5.64
C LEU A 106 2.68 2.40 -6.46
N PHE A 107 1.61 1.94 -5.81
CA PHE A 107 0.44 1.43 -6.51
C PHE A 107 -0.24 2.52 -7.33
N LEU A 108 -0.34 3.73 -6.80
CA LEU A 108 -0.91 4.87 -7.53
C LEU A 108 -0.05 5.26 -8.74
N GLN A 109 1.27 5.25 -8.58
CA GLN A 109 2.21 5.52 -9.67
C GLN A 109 2.06 4.47 -10.78
N VAL A 110 2.12 3.18 -10.44
CA VAL A 110 1.96 2.09 -11.42
C VAL A 110 0.58 2.14 -12.07
N PHE A 111 -0.48 2.32 -11.29
CA PHE A 111 -1.85 2.43 -11.81
C PHE A 111 -1.98 3.57 -12.80
N PHE A 112 -1.47 4.76 -12.47
CA PHE A 112 -1.48 5.92 -13.36
C PHE A 112 -0.68 5.64 -14.63
N LEU A 113 0.58 5.23 -14.49
CA LEU A 113 1.51 5.02 -15.60
C LEU A 113 1.07 3.90 -16.56
N ASP A 114 0.42 2.86 -16.06
CA ASP A 114 -0.12 1.76 -16.88
C ASP A 114 -1.39 2.18 -17.64
N ASN A 115 -2.07 3.26 -17.22
CA ASN A 115 -3.31 3.77 -17.84
C ASN A 115 -3.13 4.97 -18.77
N VAL A 116 -2.00 5.67 -18.72
CA VAL A 116 -1.71 6.81 -19.61
C VAL A 116 -1.00 6.36 -20.87
N ASP A 117 -1.26 7.05 -21.97
CA ASP A 117 -0.59 6.84 -23.24
C ASP A 117 0.69 7.67 -23.32
N LEU A 118 1.82 6.96 -23.27
CA LEU A 118 3.18 7.47 -23.42
C LEU A 118 3.81 6.98 -24.73
N GLY A 119 3.01 6.48 -25.68
CA GLY A 119 3.48 5.97 -26.96
C GLY A 119 4.45 4.80 -26.80
N ILE A 120 5.71 4.98 -27.24
CA ILE A 120 6.73 3.92 -27.24
C ILE A 120 7.14 3.46 -25.82
N PHE A 121 6.82 4.24 -24.79
CA PHE A 121 7.13 3.90 -23.40
C PHE A 121 6.02 3.08 -22.72
N ASN A 122 4.90 2.84 -23.40
CA ASN A 122 3.82 2.01 -22.88
C ASN A 122 4.30 0.58 -22.63
N LYS A 123 3.92 0.03 -21.48
CA LYS A 123 4.18 -1.38 -21.16
C LYS A 123 3.16 -2.28 -21.82
N LYS A 124 3.61 -3.46 -22.25
CA LYS A 124 2.73 -4.48 -22.82
C LYS A 124 1.88 -5.09 -21.70
N HIS A 125 0.63 -5.39 -22.02
CA HIS A 125 -0.35 -5.97 -21.08
C HIS A 125 -0.41 -7.49 -21.17
N ASN A 126 0.76 -8.14 -21.27
CA ASN A 126 0.91 -9.60 -21.36
C ASN A 126 1.71 -10.20 -20.19
N VAL A 127 2.06 -9.38 -19.20
CA VAL A 127 2.81 -9.79 -18.00
C VAL A 127 1.97 -9.47 -16.76
N LEU A 128 1.85 -10.47 -15.88
CA LEU A 128 1.20 -10.37 -14.57
C LEU A 128 2.14 -10.93 -13.49
N PRO A 129 2.19 -10.34 -12.28
CA PRO A 129 1.48 -9.12 -11.87
C PRO A 129 2.05 -7.86 -12.55
N ARG A 130 1.19 -6.86 -12.83
CA ARG A 130 1.57 -5.66 -13.62
C ARG A 130 2.80 -4.94 -13.09
N ILE A 131 2.93 -4.83 -11.77
CA ILE A 131 4.05 -4.14 -11.09
C ILE A 131 5.44 -4.65 -11.50
N SER A 132 5.55 -5.90 -11.97
CA SER A 132 6.82 -6.48 -12.43
C SER A 132 7.40 -5.77 -13.67
N GLU A 133 6.58 -5.10 -14.47
CA GLU A 133 7.04 -4.33 -15.65
C GLU A 133 7.53 -2.92 -15.29
N PHE A 134 7.41 -2.51 -14.02
CA PHE A 134 7.65 -1.16 -13.51
C PHE A 134 8.79 -1.13 -12.50
N ASP A 135 10.01 -1.42 -12.99
CA ASP A 135 11.21 -1.16 -12.20
C ASP A 135 11.44 0.35 -11.98
N GLN A 136 12.37 0.68 -11.08
CA GLN A 136 12.66 2.07 -10.72
C GLN A 136 13.05 2.92 -11.94
N ALA A 137 13.87 2.39 -12.85
CA ALA A 137 14.33 3.11 -14.03
C ALA A 137 13.18 3.39 -15.01
N THR A 138 12.31 2.40 -15.21
CA THR A 138 11.08 2.52 -15.99
C THR A 138 10.18 3.60 -15.41
N ILE A 139 9.87 3.53 -14.10
CA ILE A 139 8.98 4.48 -13.44
C ILE A 139 9.52 5.91 -13.61
N ILE A 140 10.82 6.13 -13.35
CA ILE A 140 11.45 7.43 -13.52
C ILE A 140 11.29 7.92 -14.97
N THR A 141 11.62 7.07 -15.95
CA THR A 141 11.52 7.42 -17.38
C THR A 141 10.10 7.79 -17.76
N MET A 142 9.11 6.98 -17.39
CA MET A 142 7.71 7.21 -17.72
C MET A 142 7.16 8.46 -17.03
N ILE A 143 7.51 8.71 -15.76
CA ILE A 143 7.14 9.95 -15.04
C ILE A 143 7.71 11.16 -15.76
N THR A 144 9.00 11.14 -16.14
CA THR A 144 9.63 12.25 -16.85
C THR A 144 8.92 12.55 -18.17
N MET A 145 8.54 11.51 -18.93
CA MET A 145 7.83 11.67 -20.20
C MET A 145 6.38 12.15 -20.02
N GLY A 146 5.72 11.78 -18.92
CA GLY A 146 4.35 12.19 -18.62
C GLY A 146 4.22 13.56 -17.94
N THR A 147 5.32 14.13 -17.46
CA THR A 147 5.35 15.41 -16.74
C THR A 147 5.35 16.59 -17.71
N ASP A 148 4.48 17.56 -17.47
CA ASP A 148 4.44 18.80 -18.24
C ASP A 148 5.41 19.85 -17.68
N LEU A 149 6.59 19.97 -18.30
CA LEU A 149 7.64 20.92 -17.88
C LEU A 149 7.23 22.41 -18.01
N GLY A 150 6.10 22.72 -18.67
CA GLY A 150 5.70 24.09 -19.02
C GLY A 150 4.52 24.67 -18.24
N LYS A 151 3.89 23.92 -17.32
CA LYS A 151 2.75 24.39 -16.52
C LYS A 151 3.10 24.37 -15.04
N GLY A 152 2.55 25.32 -14.28
CA GLY A 152 2.78 25.45 -12.85
C GLY A 152 2.38 24.19 -12.05
N PRO A 153 2.59 24.20 -10.72
CA PRO A 153 2.50 23.01 -9.85
C PRO A 153 1.12 22.32 -9.78
N THR A 154 0.10 22.86 -10.45
CA THR A 154 -1.26 22.31 -10.56
C THR A 154 -1.50 21.51 -11.85
N SER A 155 -0.52 21.39 -12.74
CA SER A 155 -0.64 20.60 -13.97
C SER A 155 0.05 19.25 -13.80
N TYR A 156 -0.75 18.20 -13.65
CA TYR A 156 -0.26 16.87 -13.28
C TYR A 156 0.18 16.01 -14.49
N SER A 157 -0.47 16.13 -15.65
CA SER A 157 -0.06 15.46 -16.89
C SER A 157 -0.81 15.98 -18.12
N LYS A 158 -0.19 15.88 -19.30
CA LYS A 158 -0.83 16.11 -20.61
C LYS A 158 -1.21 14.80 -21.32
N CYS A 159 -0.92 13.64 -20.71
CA CYS A 159 -1.09 12.35 -21.36
C CYS A 159 -2.57 12.02 -21.57
N MET A 160 -2.85 11.44 -22.73
CA MET A 160 -4.16 10.84 -23.01
C MET A 160 -4.31 9.55 -22.20
N ILE A 161 -5.54 9.17 -21.90
CA ILE A 161 -5.84 7.88 -21.32
C ILE A 161 -5.79 6.81 -22.42
N ARG A 162 -5.16 5.66 -22.15
CA ARG A 162 -5.09 4.53 -23.09
C ARG A 162 -6.48 4.00 -23.44
N GLN A 163 -6.61 3.41 -24.63
CA GLN A 163 -7.83 2.74 -25.02
C GLN A 163 -8.05 1.49 -24.16
N VAL A 164 -9.32 1.18 -23.87
CA VAL A 164 -9.68 0.01 -23.05
C VAL A 164 -9.23 -1.30 -23.71
N SER A 165 -9.20 -1.34 -25.04
CA SER A 165 -8.68 -2.47 -25.82
C SER A 165 -7.21 -2.80 -25.56
N ASP A 166 -6.46 -1.84 -25.04
CA ASP A 166 -5.01 -1.96 -24.86
C ASP A 166 -4.63 -2.38 -23.43
N LEU A 167 -5.64 -2.58 -22.56
CA LEU A 167 -5.47 -2.97 -21.17
C LEU A 167 -5.85 -4.44 -20.94
N CYS A 168 -5.17 -5.10 -20.00
CA CYS A 168 -5.52 -6.46 -19.54
C CYS A 168 -6.46 -6.47 -18.31
N TYR A 169 -7.04 -5.33 -17.94
CA TYR A 169 -8.01 -5.22 -16.85
C TYR A 169 -9.11 -4.22 -17.20
N ALA A 170 -10.28 -4.43 -16.60
CA ALA A 170 -11.39 -3.50 -16.69
C ALA A 170 -11.16 -2.29 -15.79
N ARG A 171 -11.51 -1.10 -16.27
CA ARG A 171 -11.65 0.07 -15.41
C ARG A 171 -12.98 -0.03 -14.66
N CYS A 172 -12.98 0.37 -13.40
CA CYS A 172 -14.23 0.46 -12.64
C CYS A 172 -15.10 1.56 -13.25
N ASN A 173 -16.20 1.19 -13.89
CA ASN A 173 -17.18 2.14 -14.40
C ASN A 173 -18.06 2.59 -13.22
N LEU A 174 -17.69 3.66 -12.53
CA LEU A 174 -18.55 4.29 -11.50
C LEU A 174 -19.81 4.98 -12.08
N CYS A 175 -20.23 4.60 -13.29
CA CYS A 175 -21.52 4.99 -13.87
C CYS A 175 -22.54 3.86 -13.66
N GLY A 176 -22.86 3.59 -12.39
CA GLY A 176 -24.01 2.81 -11.97
C GLY A 176 -24.65 3.59 -10.82
N GLY A 177 -25.95 3.86 -10.90
CA GLY A 177 -26.66 4.67 -9.92
C GLY A 177 -26.47 4.16 -8.49
N VAL A 178 -26.63 5.09 -7.56
CA VAL A 178 -26.91 4.79 -6.16
C VAL A 178 -28.24 4.02 -6.14
N ASP A 179 -28.18 2.70 -6.28
CA ASP A 179 -29.31 1.83 -5.95
C ASP A 179 -29.05 1.30 -4.55
N ASP A 180 -30.02 1.58 -3.67
CA ASP A 180 -30.14 1.16 -2.28
C ASP A 180 -29.82 -0.33 -2.09
N ALA A 181 -28.55 -0.64 -1.83
CA ALA A 181 -28.14 -1.90 -1.22
C ALA A 181 -28.07 -1.69 0.29
N THR A 182 -29.03 -2.28 0.96
CA THR A 182 -29.29 -2.25 2.40
C THR A 182 -28.01 -2.42 3.21
N ASN A 183 -27.71 -1.42 4.06
CA ASN A 183 -26.73 -1.52 5.14
C ASN A 183 -27.14 -2.64 6.10
N GLN A 184 -26.68 -3.86 5.85
CA GLN A 184 -26.40 -4.79 6.94
C GLN A 184 -24.99 -4.47 7.41
N ALA A 185 -24.91 -3.74 8.52
CA ALA A 185 -23.70 -3.64 9.30
C ALA A 185 -23.30 -5.06 9.74
N ALA A 186 -22.46 -5.72 8.94
CA ALA A 186 -21.58 -6.72 9.49
C ALA A 186 -20.75 -5.99 10.55
N GLU A 187 -20.73 -6.49 11.78
CA GLU A 187 -19.72 -6.07 12.76
C GLU A 187 -18.36 -6.51 12.21
N VAL A 188 -17.81 -5.69 11.31
CA VAL A 188 -16.46 -5.82 10.79
C VAL A 188 -15.55 -5.50 11.96
N GLY A 189 -14.71 -6.47 12.33
CA GLY A 189 -13.73 -6.32 13.39
C GLY A 189 -12.85 -5.11 13.10
N LYS A 190 -13.17 -3.98 13.73
CA LYS A 190 -12.29 -2.81 13.74
C LYS A 190 -10.97 -3.23 14.38
N PHE A 191 -9.87 -2.73 13.86
CA PHE A 191 -8.59 -2.77 14.57
C PHE A 191 -8.75 -2.00 15.89
N HIS A 192 -9.13 -2.71 16.97
CA HIS A 192 -9.23 -2.10 18.30
C HIS A 192 -7.83 -1.95 18.87
N GLN A 193 -7.49 -0.71 19.19
CA GLN A 193 -6.28 -0.34 19.89
C GLN A 193 -6.32 -0.89 21.33
N PRO A 194 -5.28 -1.61 21.81
CA PRO A 194 -5.15 -1.88 23.23
C PRO A 194 -4.88 -0.54 23.94
N THR A 195 -5.76 -0.19 24.87
CA THR A 195 -5.53 0.90 25.82
C THR A 195 -4.18 0.68 26.51
N SER A 196 -3.34 1.71 26.49
CA SER A 196 -2.09 1.79 27.22
C SER A 196 -2.27 1.31 28.67
N LEU A 197 -1.45 0.35 29.08
CA LEU A 197 -1.32 -0.06 30.48
C LEU A 197 -0.94 1.19 31.31
N ASN A 198 -1.83 1.58 32.20
CA ASN A 198 -1.59 2.61 33.20
C ASN A 198 -0.41 2.19 34.08
N GLU A 199 0.56 3.10 34.23
CA GLU A 199 1.53 3.06 35.32
C GLU A 199 0.80 3.29 36.64
N GLU A 200 0.45 2.22 37.35
CA GLU A 200 0.11 2.33 38.77
C GLU A 200 1.39 2.60 39.56
N HIS A 201 1.59 3.87 39.89
CA HIS A 201 2.47 4.29 40.97
C HIS A 201 1.89 3.80 42.31
N GLY A 202 2.32 2.60 42.73
CA GLY A 202 2.14 2.10 44.09
C GLY A 202 3.13 2.78 45.03
N ASN A 203 2.63 3.76 45.77
CA ASN A 203 3.32 4.48 46.82
C ASN A 203 3.37 3.60 48.09
N GLN A 204 4.57 3.16 48.51
CA GLN A 204 4.96 2.89 49.90
C GLN A 204 6.47 2.66 50.03
#